data_AF-N1VUZ8-F1
#
_entry.id   AF-N1VUZ8-F1
#
_cell.length_a   1.000
_cell.length_b   1.000
_cell.length_c   1.000
_cell.angle_alpha   90.00
_cell.angle_beta   90.00
_cell.angle_gamma   90.00
#
_symmetry.space_group_name_H-M   'P 1'
#
loop_
_entity.id
_entity.type
_entity.pdbx_description
1 polymer ?
#
loop_
_entity_poly.entity_id
_entity_poly.type
_entity_poly.pdbx_seq_one_letter_code
_entity_poly.pdbx_strand_id
1 'polypeptide(L)'
;MLRIEFIKKLSFTALLIAGIRSQVGGEPTKDVTSPSKFGLNFFPIYPMAQTEEIITSIVSKIYQTGMELDFFLNLFTEELKTRFPFEENTKVSNYKQLYSASIRCEVAHKLVVTLVRVWQNLCLQFGLEFYGREELEADSIQIQNSILSFGNRFAIGDKPQFFRGTGEISDWNSNQVSFLVPWFGQEKTESILIDSYPIDIEEVWKSFENSGNTTDYNQSVVSEILEFTDRLIEKMVYFSAKLHQYSVRFYYLEFVQNEFEKIQRTKIQKKKIKTKDDYFWVRSISLESAIKSIKERAFHMQSGVYHPLDRQNQQMTVSSLIRVIDQISSAAGGGKDVCKRLKLANDFGGILTVSTANTASHALPVLEDAIRTLQKERKLYFP
;
A
#
# COMPACT_ATOMS: atom_id res chain seq x y z
N MET A 1 9.73 -3.76 -18.50
CA MET A 1 10.24 -2.72 -17.59
C MET A 1 10.56 -1.49 -18.45
N LEU A 2 9.77 -0.43 -18.38
CA LEU A 2 10.04 0.77 -19.19
C LEU A 2 11.38 1.37 -18.72
N ARG A 3 12.23 1.78 -19.66
CA ARG A 3 13.55 2.37 -19.41
C ARG A 3 13.49 3.49 -18.37
N ILE A 4 12.36 4.21 -18.28
CA ILE A 4 12.08 5.25 -17.28
C ILE A 4 11.85 4.70 -15.88
N GLU A 5 11.12 3.59 -15.69
CA GLU A 5 10.93 2.97 -14.37
C GLU A 5 12.22 2.32 -13.87
N PHE A 6 12.98 1.73 -14.79
CA PHE A 6 14.32 1.23 -14.50
C PHE A 6 15.24 2.39 -14.08
N ILE A 7 15.27 3.49 -14.84
CA ILE A 7 16.05 4.69 -14.48
C ILE A 7 15.56 5.30 -13.17
N LYS A 8 14.25 5.43 -12.91
CA LYS A 8 13.72 5.96 -11.64
C LYS A 8 14.10 5.08 -10.45
N LYS A 9 13.97 3.75 -10.58
CA LYS A 9 14.39 2.79 -9.55
C LYS A 9 15.90 2.83 -9.36
N LEU A 10 16.68 2.94 -10.44
CA LEU A 10 18.13 3.03 -10.40
C LEU A 10 18.58 4.38 -9.81
N SER A 11 17.88 5.48 -10.08
CA SER A 11 18.11 6.79 -9.46
C SER A 11 17.76 6.79 -7.98
N PHE A 12 16.64 6.22 -7.56
CA PHE A 12 16.26 6.12 -6.15
C PHE A 12 17.19 5.19 -5.36
N THR A 13 17.53 4.04 -5.96
CA THR A 13 18.50 3.09 -5.41
C THR A 13 19.91 3.71 -5.38
N ALA A 14 20.30 4.46 -6.41
CA ALA A 14 21.57 5.20 -6.45
C ALA A 14 21.59 6.36 -5.46
N LEU A 15 20.47 7.02 -5.19
CA LEU A 15 20.35 8.09 -4.20
C LEU A 15 20.48 7.54 -2.77
N LEU A 16 19.95 6.33 -2.52
CA LEU A 16 20.17 5.60 -1.26
C LEU A 16 21.60 5.04 -1.14
N ILE A 17 22.16 4.49 -2.23
CA ILE A 17 23.55 4.02 -2.29
C ILE A 17 24.54 5.18 -2.11
N ALA A 18 24.26 6.35 -2.70
CA ALA A 18 25.05 7.57 -2.53
C ALA A 18 24.96 8.14 -1.10
N GLY A 19 23.85 7.91 -0.39
CA GLY A 19 23.75 8.20 1.04
C GLY A 19 24.67 7.34 1.90
N ILE A 20 24.91 6.08 1.50
CA ILE A 20 25.81 5.14 2.20
C ILE A 20 27.29 5.44 1.91
N ARG A 21 27.62 6.06 0.77
CA ARG A 21 29.00 6.38 0.38
C ARG A 21 29.17 7.86 -0.02
N SER A 22 29.80 8.63 0.87
CA SER A 22 30.55 9.90 0.64
C SER A 22 29.86 11.27 0.82
N GLN A 23 30.64 12.19 1.43
CA GLN A 23 30.45 13.63 1.59
C GLN A 23 30.60 14.39 0.25
N VAL A 24 29.76 15.41 0.02
CA VAL A 24 30.05 16.77 -0.50
C VAL A 24 28.74 17.39 -1.04
N GLY A 25 28.57 18.68 -0.73
CA GLY A 25 27.31 19.43 -0.68
C GLY A 25 26.64 19.85 -2.00
N GLY A 26 25.37 20.23 -1.85
CA GLY A 26 24.55 20.90 -2.85
C GLY A 26 23.18 21.26 -2.26
N GLU A 27 22.83 22.55 -2.24
CA GLU A 27 21.60 23.11 -1.64
C GLU A 27 20.32 22.70 -2.39
N PRO A 28 19.15 22.61 -1.70
CA PRO A 28 17.89 22.21 -2.33
C PRO A 28 17.09 23.40 -2.87
N THR A 29 16.62 23.27 -4.11
CA THR A 29 15.58 24.13 -4.69
C THR A 29 14.19 23.71 -4.23
N LYS A 30 13.39 24.69 -3.79
CA LYS A 30 11.99 24.52 -3.40
C LYS A 30 11.10 24.49 -4.65
N ASP A 31 10.30 23.44 -4.78
CA ASP A 31 9.11 23.47 -5.63
C ASP A 31 7.82 23.46 -4.81
N VAL A 32 7.01 24.48 -5.08
CA VAL A 32 5.71 24.77 -4.50
C VAL A 32 4.67 24.01 -5.31
N THR A 33 3.96 23.05 -4.69
CA THR A 33 2.71 22.52 -5.25
C THR A 33 1.53 23.06 -4.45
N SER A 34 0.77 23.94 -5.09
CA SER A 34 -0.49 24.48 -4.60
C SER A 34 -1.61 23.44 -4.73
N PRO A 35 -2.54 23.31 -3.78
CA PRO A 35 -3.70 22.46 -3.94
C PRO A 35 -4.71 23.14 -4.86
N SER A 36 -5.03 22.51 -6.00
CA SER A 36 -6.07 22.96 -6.92
C SER A 36 -7.46 22.95 -6.26
N LYS A 37 -8.23 24.02 -6.50
CA LYS A 37 -9.60 24.27 -6.01
C LYS A 37 -10.58 23.13 -6.34
N PHE A 38 -11.29 22.65 -5.33
CA PHE A 38 -12.31 21.59 -5.40
C PHE A 38 -13.61 22.08 -6.07
N GLY A 39 -14.04 21.42 -7.15
CA GLY A 39 -15.37 21.54 -7.76
C GLY A 39 -16.25 20.31 -7.48
N LEU A 40 -17.58 20.51 -7.53
CA LEU A 40 -18.69 19.56 -7.26
C LEU A 40 -18.72 18.26 -8.10
N ASN A 41 -17.67 17.96 -8.88
CA ASN A 41 -17.56 16.76 -9.73
C ASN A 41 -16.39 15.84 -9.38
N PHE A 42 -15.63 16.11 -8.31
CA PHE A 42 -14.49 15.28 -7.96
C PHE A 42 -14.92 14.16 -7.00
N PHE A 43 -15.39 13.05 -7.59
CA PHE A 43 -15.42 11.79 -6.86
C PHE A 43 -13.98 11.38 -6.58
N PRO A 44 -13.61 11.06 -5.34
CA PRO A 44 -12.24 10.68 -5.06
C PRO A 44 -11.89 9.42 -5.86
N ILE A 45 -10.72 9.44 -6.47
CA ILE A 45 -10.11 8.31 -7.16
C ILE A 45 -8.79 8.04 -6.42
N TYR A 46 -8.59 6.80 -6.00
CA TYR A 46 -7.34 6.39 -5.37
C TYR A 46 -6.28 6.12 -6.44
N PRO A 47 -5.20 6.92 -6.53
CA PRO A 47 -4.21 6.78 -7.59
C PRO A 47 -3.42 5.47 -7.50
N MET A 48 -3.08 4.88 -8.65
CA MET A 48 -2.31 3.62 -8.70
C MET A 48 -0.89 3.76 -8.15
N ALA A 49 -0.24 4.92 -8.33
CA ALA A 49 1.15 5.17 -7.96
C ALA A 49 1.32 5.93 -6.62
N GLN A 50 0.25 6.01 -5.82
CA GLN A 50 0.21 6.87 -4.63
C GLN A 50 1.38 6.65 -3.66
N THR A 51 1.75 5.39 -3.44
CA THR A 51 2.82 5.00 -2.51
C THR A 51 4.20 5.44 -3.00
N GLU A 52 4.45 5.36 -4.31
CA GLU A 52 5.72 5.83 -4.90
C GLU A 52 5.83 7.36 -4.85
N GLU A 53 4.71 8.07 -5.08
CA GLU A 53 4.65 9.52 -4.93
C GLU A 53 4.87 9.96 -3.48
N ILE A 54 4.29 9.26 -2.51
CA ILE A 54 4.50 9.53 -1.07
C ILE A 54 5.97 9.35 -0.72
N ILE A 55 6.58 8.22 -1.09
CA ILE A 55 7.99 7.94 -0.82
C ILE A 55 8.85 9.03 -1.45
N THR A 56 8.67 9.29 -2.75
CA THR A 56 9.46 10.30 -3.48
C THR A 56 9.35 11.66 -2.81
N SER A 57 8.14 12.08 -2.45
CA SER A 57 7.87 13.36 -1.78
C SER A 57 8.52 13.47 -0.40
N ILE A 58 8.51 12.40 0.41
CA ILE A 58 9.16 12.40 1.72
C ILE A 58 10.68 12.39 1.54
N VAL A 59 11.21 11.51 0.69
CA VAL A 59 12.65 11.42 0.43
C VAL A 59 13.20 12.74 -0.10
N SER A 60 12.53 13.38 -1.06
CA SER A 60 12.96 14.70 -1.58
C SER A 60 12.97 15.79 -0.51
N LYS A 61 12.15 15.64 0.54
CA LYS A 61 12.05 16.62 1.64
C LYS A 61 13.15 16.42 2.68
N ILE A 62 13.45 15.17 3.05
CA ILE A 62 14.32 14.87 4.19
C ILE A 62 15.74 14.50 3.79
N TYR A 63 15.96 13.99 2.59
CA TYR A 63 17.26 13.45 2.20
C TYR A 63 18.31 14.54 2.12
N GLN A 64 19.47 14.24 2.68
CA GLN A 64 20.68 15.05 2.57
C GLN A 64 21.84 14.10 2.30
N THR A 65 22.76 14.52 1.43
CA THR A 65 23.97 13.74 1.14
C THR A 65 24.78 13.51 2.42
N GLY A 66 25.24 12.28 2.65
CA GLY A 66 25.98 11.88 3.85
C GLY A 66 25.10 11.59 5.08
N MET A 67 23.79 11.54 4.91
CA MET A 67 22.86 11.13 5.96
C MET A 67 22.99 9.64 6.26
N GLU A 68 23.24 9.30 7.53
CA GLU A 68 23.24 7.91 7.99
C GLU A 68 21.86 7.27 7.81
N LEU A 69 21.85 5.97 7.47
CA LEU A 69 20.62 5.22 7.19
C LEU A 69 19.62 5.29 8.35
N ASP A 70 20.07 5.10 9.59
CA ASP A 70 19.18 5.13 10.75
C ASP A 70 18.58 6.52 10.98
N PHE A 71 19.35 7.58 10.76
CA PHE A 71 18.85 8.95 10.85
C PHE A 71 17.81 9.23 9.75
N PHE A 72 18.08 8.79 8.51
CA PHE A 72 17.13 8.87 7.41
C PHE A 72 15.82 8.16 7.72
N LEU A 73 15.88 6.91 8.19
CA LEU A 73 14.70 6.10 8.52
C LEU A 73 13.90 6.71 9.68
N ASN A 74 14.59 7.35 10.64
CA ASN A 74 13.94 8.09 11.72
C ASN A 74 13.14 9.28 11.19
N LEU A 75 13.78 10.15 10.39
CA LEU A 75 13.10 11.31 9.79
C LEU A 75 11.96 10.89 8.85
N PHE A 76 12.18 9.84 8.05
CA PHE A 76 11.16 9.27 7.17
C PHE A 76 9.96 8.80 7.99
N THR A 77 10.21 8.17 9.14
CA THR A 77 9.15 7.71 10.03
C THR A 77 8.35 8.88 10.59
N GLU A 78 9.00 9.93 11.09
CA GLU A 78 8.30 11.09 11.65
C GLU A 78 7.45 11.80 10.59
N GLU A 79 7.97 11.99 9.38
CA GLU A 79 7.21 12.57 8.26
C GLU A 79 6.01 11.71 7.88
N LEU A 80 6.19 10.39 7.80
CA LEU A 80 5.10 9.48 7.44
C LEU A 80 4.04 9.41 8.55
N LYS A 81 4.45 9.40 9.82
CA LYS A 81 3.53 9.42 10.96
C LYS A 81 2.75 10.73 11.02
N THR A 82 3.41 11.86 10.76
CA THR A 82 2.78 13.19 10.69
C THR A 82 1.76 13.27 9.57
N ARG A 83 2.10 12.76 8.37
CA ARG A 83 1.22 12.82 7.20
C ARG A 83 -0.02 11.93 7.34
N PHE A 84 0.10 10.79 8.01
CA PHE A 84 -0.96 9.79 8.12
C PHE A 84 -1.20 9.40 9.58
N PRO A 85 -1.78 10.24 10.45
CA PRO A 85 -1.91 9.95 11.88
C PRO A 85 -2.72 8.67 12.18
N PHE A 86 -2.19 7.82 13.06
CA PHE A 86 -2.83 6.61 13.58
C PHE A 86 -2.43 6.41 15.04
N GLU A 87 -3.41 6.13 15.90
CA GLU A 87 -3.24 5.85 17.32
C GLU A 87 -2.96 4.36 17.51
N GLU A 88 -1.75 4.06 17.95
CA GLU A 88 -1.31 2.68 18.20
C GLU A 88 -2.13 2.08 19.37
N ASN A 89 -2.50 0.81 19.26
CA ASN A 89 -3.22 0.02 20.29
C ASN A 89 -4.68 0.40 20.58
N THR A 90 -5.31 1.26 19.76
CA THR A 90 -6.76 1.49 19.89
C THR A 90 -7.59 0.34 19.31
N LYS A 91 -8.64 -0.08 20.04
CA LYS A 91 -9.65 -1.04 19.56
C LYS A 91 -10.79 -0.35 18.80
N VAL A 92 -10.99 0.95 19.02
CA VAL A 92 -12.00 1.77 18.37
C VAL A 92 -11.30 2.74 17.44
N SER A 93 -11.69 2.74 16.18
CA SER A 93 -11.05 3.54 15.15
C SER A 93 -12.07 4.15 14.22
N ASN A 94 -11.59 4.88 13.21
CA ASN A 94 -12.40 5.34 12.09
C ASN A 94 -11.69 4.96 10.78
N TYR A 95 -12.42 5.05 9.67
CA TYR A 95 -11.85 4.67 8.36
C TYR A 95 -10.64 5.51 7.95
N LYS A 96 -10.52 6.76 8.41
CA LYS A 96 -9.33 7.60 8.19
C LYS A 96 -8.10 7.05 8.90
N GLN A 97 -8.26 6.61 10.14
CA GLN A 97 -7.20 5.97 10.93
C GLN A 97 -6.82 4.61 10.33
N LEU A 98 -7.80 3.79 9.91
CA LEU A 98 -7.49 2.51 9.24
C LEU A 98 -6.80 2.70 7.89
N TYR A 99 -7.21 3.71 7.11
CA TYR A 99 -6.51 4.12 5.90
C TYR A 99 -5.07 4.54 6.23
N SER A 100 -4.89 5.38 7.25
CA SER A 100 -3.58 5.86 7.71
C SER A 100 -2.66 4.72 8.17
N ALA A 101 -3.17 3.75 8.90
CA ALA A 101 -2.42 2.55 9.29
C ALA A 101 -1.99 1.73 8.07
N SER A 102 -2.91 1.48 7.14
CA SER A 102 -2.66 0.66 5.95
C SER A 102 -1.63 1.30 5.02
N ILE A 103 -1.77 2.61 4.74
CA ILE A 103 -0.86 3.32 3.84
C ILE A 103 0.53 3.51 4.45
N ARG A 104 0.64 3.72 5.77
CA ARG A 104 1.92 3.73 6.48
C ARG A 104 2.67 2.41 6.26
N CYS A 105 2.00 1.29 6.49
CA CYS A 105 2.60 -0.03 6.35
C CYS A 105 2.96 -0.33 4.89
N GLU A 106 2.10 0.03 3.94
CA GLU A 106 2.35 -0.13 2.51
C GLU A 106 3.60 0.64 2.07
N VAL A 107 3.72 1.91 2.47
CA VAL A 107 4.89 2.76 2.22
C VAL A 107 6.13 2.18 2.88
N ALA A 108 6.03 1.72 4.13
CA ALA A 108 7.14 1.11 4.85
C ALA A 108 7.64 -0.15 4.13
N HIS A 109 6.75 -1.06 3.73
CA HIS A 109 7.10 -2.27 2.97
C HIS A 109 7.80 -1.93 1.66
N LYS A 110 7.27 -0.95 0.92
CA LYS A 110 7.86 -0.51 -0.35
C LYS A 110 9.25 0.12 -0.16
N LEU A 111 9.47 0.87 0.93
CA LEU A 111 10.79 1.39 1.28
C LEU A 111 11.75 0.24 1.62
N VAL A 112 11.32 -0.74 2.43
CA VAL A 112 12.13 -1.90 2.78
C VAL A 112 12.47 -2.75 1.56
N VAL A 113 11.56 -2.94 0.60
CA VAL A 113 11.90 -3.57 -0.69
C VAL A 113 13.02 -2.83 -1.41
N THR A 114 13.08 -1.50 -1.30
CA THR A 114 14.23 -0.76 -1.84
C THR A 114 15.51 -1.01 -1.05
N LEU A 115 15.45 -1.02 0.28
CA LEU A 115 16.61 -1.32 1.11
C LEU A 115 17.16 -2.73 0.84
N VAL A 116 16.29 -3.73 0.65
CA VAL A 116 16.70 -5.09 0.30
C VAL A 116 17.31 -5.16 -1.09
N ARG A 117 16.85 -4.35 -2.05
CA ARG A 117 17.52 -4.21 -3.36
C ARG A 117 18.89 -3.55 -3.25
N VAL A 118 19.06 -2.58 -2.34
CA VAL A 118 20.37 -2.01 -2.02
C VAL A 118 21.28 -3.11 -1.44
N TRP A 119 20.76 -3.93 -0.53
CA TRP A 119 21.47 -5.08 0.02
C TRP A 119 21.91 -6.07 -1.07
N GLN A 120 21.03 -6.43 -2.00
CA GLN A 120 21.39 -7.26 -3.17
C GLN A 120 22.51 -6.63 -3.99
N ASN A 121 22.46 -5.31 -4.24
CA ASN A 121 23.51 -4.62 -4.98
C ASN A 121 24.86 -4.61 -4.23
N LEU A 122 24.86 -4.53 -2.90
CA LEU A 122 26.07 -4.65 -2.09
C LEU A 122 26.65 -6.08 -2.19
N CYS A 123 25.80 -7.10 -2.19
CA CYS A 123 26.24 -8.49 -2.41
C CYS A 123 26.93 -8.66 -3.77
N LEU A 124 26.44 -7.99 -4.82
CA LEU A 124 27.05 -8.03 -6.16
C LEU A 124 28.40 -7.26 -6.23
N GLN A 125 28.68 -6.38 -5.27
CA GLN A 125 29.97 -5.68 -5.15
C GLN A 125 31.02 -6.51 -4.40
N PHE A 126 30.63 -7.64 -3.83
CA PHE A 126 31.54 -8.52 -3.11
C PHE A 126 32.69 -9.02 -4.01
N GLY A 127 33.92 -8.89 -3.50
CA GLY A 127 35.14 -9.24 -4.25
C GLY A 127 35.69 -8.12 -5.14
N LEU A 128 35.09 -6.92 -5.12
CA LEU A 128 35.72 -5.71 -5.63
C LEU A 128 36.80 -5.22 -4.65
N GLU A 129 37.71 -4.37 -5.15
CA GLU A 129 38.80 -3.80 -4.34
C GLU A 129 38.22 -3.10 -3.09
N PHE A 130 38.71 -3.45 -1.90
CA PHE A 130 38.27 -2.94 -0.59
C PHE A 130 36.84 -3.32 -0.14
N TYR A 131 36.22 -4.35 -0.72
CA TYR A 131 34.92 -4.86 -0.27
C TYR A 131 34.92 -6.39 -0.14
N GLY A 132 35.29 -6.86 1.05
CA GLY A 132 35.43 -8.26 1.42
C GLY A 132 34.33 -8.74 2.37
N ARG A 133 34.63 -9.82 3.11
CA ARG A 133 33.66 -10.51 3.98
C ARG A 133 33.24 -9.64 5.15
N GLU A 134 34.19 -9.00 5.81
CA GLU A 134 33.94 -8.20 7.01
C GLU A 134 33.02 -7.02 6.69
N GLU A 135 33.22 -6.37 5.55
CA GLU A 135 32.37 -5.27 5.09
C GLU A 135 30.95 -5.75 4.75
N LEU A 136 30.84 -6.85 4.00
CA LEU A 136 29.53 -7.40 3.64
C LEU A 136 28.73 -7.88 4.86
N GLU A 137 29.40 -8.50 5.84
CA GLU A 137 28.78 -8.96 7.07
C GLU A 137 28.31 -7.77 7.93
N ALA A 138 29.16 -6.75 8.10
CA ALA A 138 28.82 -5.54 8.82
C ALA A 138 27.63 -4.79 8.18
N ASP A 139 27.66 -4.58 6.86
CA ASP A 139 26.58 -3.93 6.12
C ASP A 139 25.27 -4.73 6.22
N SER A 140 25.36 -6.07 6.12
CA SER A 140 24.20 -6.96 6.22
C SER A 140 23.53 -6.89 7.60
N ILE A 141 24.34 -6.89 8.68
CA ILE A 141 23.84 -6.75 10.05
C ILE A 141 23.23 -5.37 10.26
N GLN A 142 23.87 -4.31 9.76
CA GLN A 142 23.36 -2.94 9.85
C GLN A 142 22.00 -2.83 9.14
N ILE A 143 21.91 -3.26 7.87
CA ILE A 143 20.67 -3.21 7.09
C ILE A 143 19.55 -4.00 7.78
N GLN A 144 19.83 -5.22 8.26
CA GLN A 144 18.86 -6.01 9.01
C GLN A 144 18.34 -5.24 10.24
N ASN A 145 19.23 -4.69 11.06
CA ASN A 145 18.85 -3.98 12.28
C ASN A 145 18.06 -2.70 11.98
N SER A 146 18.46 -1.96 10.95
CA SER A 146 17.73 -0.79 10.45
C SER A 146 16.32 -1.16 9.99
N ILE A 147 16.15 -2.26 9.25
CA ILE A 147 14.82 -2.75 8.82
C ILE A 147 13.95 -3.15 10.01
N LEU A 148 14.51 -3.90 10.98
CA LEU A 148 13.79 -4.33 12.18
C LEU A 148 13.32 -3.13 13.01
N SER A 149 14.23 -2.19 13.29
CA SER A 149 13.93 -0.96 14.02
C SER A 149 12.87 -0.11 13.30
N PHE A 150 13.00 0.05 11.98
CA PHE A 150 12.05 0.78 11.16
C PHE A 150 10.67 0.13 11.16
N GLY A 151 10.58 -1.18 10.96
CA GLY A 151 9.31 -1.92 10.95
C GLY A 151 8.55 -1.90 12.27
N ASN A 152 9.27 -1.92 13.40
CA ASN A 152 8.66 -1.82 14.73
C ASN A 152 7.88 -0.52 14.93
N ARG A 153 8.27 0.57 14.25
CA ARG A 153 7.57 1.85 14.34
C ARG A 153 6.23 1.89 13.63
N PHE A 154 5.93 0.86 12.83
CA PHE A 154 4.68 0.70 12.08
C PHE A 154 3.96 -0.60 12.46
N ALA A 155 4.15 -1.07 13.69
CA ALA A 155 3.35 -2.14 14.25
C ALA A 155 1.85 -1.79 14.19
N ILE A 156 1.02 -2.80 13.93
CA ILE A 156 -0.44 -2.68 14.04
C ILE A 156 -0.86 -3.62 15.18
N GLY A 157 -1.41 -3.06 16.26
CA GLY A 157 -1.56 -3.78 17.52
C GLY A 157 -0.20 -4.14 18.12
N ASP A 158 -0.10 -5.29 18.77
CA ASP A 158 1.12 -5.73 19.47
C ASP A 158 2.14 -6.45 18.56
N LYS A 159 1.94 -6.44 17.24
CA LYS A 159 2.72 -7.24 16.29
C LYS A 159 3.59 -6.36 15.40
N PRO A 160 4.91 -6.57 15.36
CA PRO A 160 5.79 -5.82 14.48
C PRO A 160 5.69 -6.30 13.03
N GLN A 161 6.12 -5.46 12.10
CA GLN A 161 6.15 -5.82 10.66
C GLN A 161 7.25 -6.86 10.36
N PHE A 162 8.38 -6.78 11.06
CA PHE A 162 9.54 -7.66 10.90
C PHE A 162 10.06 -8.09 12.27
N PHE A 163 10.65 -9.28 12.36
CA PHE A 163 11.20 -9.81 13.60
C PHE A 163 12.47 -10.63 13.36
N ARG A 164 13.30 -10.83 14.39
CA ARG A 164 14.44 -11.76 14.31
C ARG A 164 13.94 -13.20 14.44
N GLY A 165 14.44 -14.10 13.58
CA GLY A 165 14.04 -15.51 13.51
C GLY A 165 14.51 -16.39 14.68
N THR A 166 14.93 -15.82 15.81
CA THR A 166 15.33 -16.60 16.99
C THR A 166 14.11 -17.31 17.56
N GLY A 167 14.19 -18.64 17.69
CA GLY A 167 13.08 -19.60 17.89
C GLY A 167 12.15 -19.44 19.10
N GLU A 168 12.12 -18.30 19.78
CA GLU A 168 11.16 -17.99 20.84
C GLU A 168 9.82 -17.40 20.32
N ILE A 169 9.70 -17.16 19.01
CA ILE A 169 8.56 -16.42 18.44
C ILE A 169 7.92 -17.17 17.27
N SER A 170 7.38 -18.37 17.54
CA SER A 170 6.58 -19.13 16.56
C SER A 170 5.19 -18.55 16.29
N ASP A 171 4.71 -17.64 17.15
CA ASP A 171 3.31 -17.18 17.19
C ASP A 171 3.06 -15.82 16.51
N TRP A 172 4.03 -15.33 15.72
CA TRP A 172 3.89 -14.09 14.96
C TRP A 172 3.49 -14.33 13.49
N ASN A 173 3.04 -15.55 13.18
CA ASN A 173 2.34 -15.91 11.94
C ASN A 173 1.12 -15.01 11.68
N SER A 174 0.53 -15.14 10.48
CA SER A 174 -0.65 -14.40 10.03
C SER A 174 -1.65 -14.09 11.15
N ASN A 175 -1.76 -12.82 11.51
CA ASN A 175 -2.54 -12.35 12.65
C ASN A 175 -3.55 -11.31 12.19
N GLN A 176 -4.77 -11.42 12.71
CA GLN A 176 -5.85 -10.50 12.39
C GLN A 176 -6.03 -9.51 13.53
N VAL A 177 -5.88 -8.22 13.25
CA VAL A 177 -6.19 -7.14 14.20
C VAL A 177 -7.54 -6.54 13.85
N SER A 178 -8.46 -6.59 14.80
CA SER A 178 -9.85 -6.13 14.62
C SER A 178 -10.07 -4.75 15.25
N PHE A 179 -10.80 -3.90 14.51
CA PHE A 179 -11.14 -2.55 14.90
C PHE A 179 -12.64 -2.35 14.81
N LEU A 180 -13.22 -1.74 15.83
CA LEU A 180 -14.59 -1.25 15.79
C LEU A 180 -14.61 0.12 15.10
N VAL A 181 -15.42 0.27 14.05
CA VAL A 181 -15.52 1.50 13.27
C VAL A 181 -16.97 1.95 13.10
N PRO A 182 -17.23 3.27 13.01
CA PRO A 182 -18.56 3.77 12.71
C PRO A 182 -19.00 3.36 11.31
N TRP A 183 -20.27 2.97 11.17
CA TRP A 183 -20.84 2.47 9.93
C TRP A 183 -22.33 2.85 9.81
N PHE A 184 -22.64 3.90 9.04
CA PHE A 184 -24.02 4.33 8.76
C PHE A 184 -24.92 4.50 10.01
N GLY A 185 -24.34 4.95 11.13
CA GLY A 185 -25.05 5.14 12.41
C GLY A 185 -25.12 3.89 13.29
N GLN A 186 -24.44 2.82 12.90
CA GLN A 186 -24.12 1.64 13.69
C GLN A 186 -22.61 1.53 13.86
N GLU A 187 -22.16 0.46 14.51
CA GLU A 187 -20.76 0.07 14.55
C GLU A 187 -20.55 -1.21 13.74
N LYS A 188 -19.36 -1.33 13.14
CA LYS A 188 -18.96 -2.49 12.34
C LYS A 188 -17.55 -2.89 12.74
N THR A 189 -17.27 -4.18 12.80
CA THR A 189 -15.90 -4.68 12.96
C THR A 189 -15.23 -4.77 11.60
N GLU A 190 -14.10 -4.09 11.46
CA GLU A 190 -13.16 -4.26 10.36
C GLU A 190 -11.91 -4.97 10.86
N SER A 191 -11.14 -5.56 9.97
CA SER A 191 -9.87 -6.18 10.37
C SER A 191 -8.80 -6.05 9.32
N ILE A 192 -7.57 -5.93 9.80
CA ILE A 192 -6.35 -5.93 9.00
C ILE A 192 -5.60 -7.21 9.34
N LEU A 193 -5.35 -8.04 8.33
CA LEU A 193 -4.43 -9.16 8.47
C LEU A 193 -3.00 -8.63 8.31
N ILE A 194 -2.21 -8.85 9.34
CA ILE A 194 -0.78 -8.55 9.39
C ILE A 194 -0.07 -9.87 9.33
N ASP A 195 0.99 -9.90 8.54
CA ASP A 195 1.82 -11.06 8.38
C ASP A 195 3.26 -10.60 8.64
N SER A 196 3.73 -10.86 9.86
CA SER A 196 5.08 -10.49 10.28
C SER A 196 6.08 -11.42 9.63
N TYR A 197 7.24 -10.89 9.21
CA TYR A 197 8.28 -11.69 8.57
C TYR A 197 9.55 -11.81 9.40
N PRO A 198 10.13 -13.03 9.51
CA PRO A 198 11.45 -13.19 10.08
C PRO A 198 12.50 -12.64 9.11
N ILE A 199 13.43 -11.84 9.62
CA ILE A 199 14.64 -11.38 8.95
C ILE A 199 15.81 -11.80 9.83
N ASP A 200 16.53 -12.83 9.38
CA ASP A 200 17.66 -13.39 10.12
C ASP A 200 18.79 -13.81 9.17
N ILE A 201 19.66 -12.86 8.87
CA ILE A 201 20.89 -13.11 8.13
C ILE A 201 21.91 -13.88 8.96
N GLU A 202 21.86 -13.78 10.30
CA GLU A 202 22.78 -14.50 11.17
C GLU A 202 22.55 -16.02 11.05
N GLU A 203 21.33 -16.46 10.80
CA GLU A 203 21.00 -17.86 10.48
C GLU A 203 21.61 -18.31 9.14
N VAL A 204 21.55 -17.44 8.11
CA VAL A 204 22.23 -17.66 6.82
C VAL A 204 23.72 -17.85 7.07
N TRP A 205 24.38 -16.92 7.79
CA TRP A 205 25.80 -17.01 8.12
C TRP A 205 26.17 -18.29 8.90
N LYS A 206 25.40 -18.66 9.92
CA LYS A 206 25.63 -19.87 10.74
C LYS A 206 25.49 -21.16 9.93
N SER A 207 24.59 -21.20 8.96
CA SER A 207 24.44 -22.38 8.09
C SER A 207 25.69 -22.62 7.23
N PHE A 208 26.43 -21.55 6.86
CA PHE A 208 27.68 -21.63 6.09
C PHE A 208 28.89 -22.02 6.91
N GLU A 209 29.04 -21.50 8.13
CA GLU A 209 30.20 -21.85 8.97
C GLU A 209 30.26 -23.35 9.28
N ASN A 210 29.11 -24.02 9.22
CA ASN A 210 28.98 -25.46 9.43
C ASN A 210 29.22 -26.31 8.17
N SER A 211 29.32 -25.74 6.96
CA SER A 211 29.38 -26.50 5.69
C SER A 211 30.80 -26.87 5.20
N GLY A 212 31.85 -26.37 5.85
CA GLY A 212 33.22 -26.91 5.78
C GLY A 212 33.99 -26.83 4.44
N ASN A 213 33.43 -26.26 3.37
CA ASN A 213 34.08 -26.16 2.05
C ASN A 213 34.60 -24.74 1.75
N THR A 214 35.92 -24.56 1.73
CA THR A 214 36.58 -23.23 1.61
C THR A 214 36.77 -22.72 0.19
N THR A 215 36.65 -23.56 -0.85
CA THR A 215 37.06 -23.19 -2.23
C THR A 215 35.96 -22.51 -3.06
N ASP A 216 34.68 -22.72 -2.75
CA ASP A 216 33.52 -22.04 -3.36
C ASP A 216 32.86 -21.02 -2.41
N TYR A 217 33.56 -20.67 -1.33
CA TYR A 217 33.07 -19.88 -0.20
C TYR A 217 32.40 -18.57 -0.61
N ASN A 218 33.06 -17.82 -1.50
CA ASN A 218 32.63 -16.50 -1.94
C ASN A 218 31.37 -16.53 -2.81
N GLN A 219 31.27 -17.49 -3.73
CA GLN A 219 30.12 -17.62 -4.62
C GLN A 219 28.91 -18.21 -3.89
N SER A 220 29.14 -19.16 -2.98
CA SER A 220 28.07 -19.80 -2.20
C SER A 220 27.41 -18.80 -1.24
N VAL A 221 28.19 -17.99 -0.51
CA VAL A 221 27.66 -16.99 0.43
C VAL A 221 26.84 -15.93 -0.30
N VAL A 222 27.35 -15.36 -1.39
CA VAL A 222 26.62 -14.34 -2.17
C VAL A 222 25.32 -14.92 -2.74
N SER A 223 25.36 -16.15 -3.26
CA SER A 223 24.17 -16.79 -3.83
C SER A 223 23.05 -16.96 -2.81
N GLU A 224 23.39 -17.25 -1.55
CA GLU A 224 22.40 -17.53 -0.51
C GLU A 224 21.87 -16.27 0.15
N ILE A 225 22.67 -15.21 0.26
CA ILE A 225 22.15 -13.89 0.61
C ILE A 225 21.22 -13.38 -0.49
N LEU A 226 21.57 -13.60 -1.77
CA LEU A 226 20.70 -13.25 -2.89
C LEU A 226 19.38 -14.04 -2.86
N GLU A 227 19.43 -15.34 -2.60
CA GLU A 227 18.22 -16.16 -2.46
C GLU A 227 17.36 -15.73 -1.27
N PHE A 228 17.98 -15.48 -0.11
CA PHE A 228 17.30 -14.95 1.07
C PHE A 228 16.60 -13.61 0.77
N THR A 229 17.32 -12.67 0.16
CA THR A 229 16.80 -11.35 -0.17
C THR A 229 15.71 -11.39 -1.26
N ASP A 230 15.82 -12.29 -2.25
CA ASP A 230 14.79 -12.50 -3.28
C ASP A 230 13.49 -13.03 -2.65
N ARG A 231 13.60 -14.06 -1.80
CA ARG A 231 12.43 -14.59 -1.06
C ARG A 231 11.80 -13.51 -0.20
N LEU A 232 12.60 -12.66 0.44
CA LEU A 232 12.12 -11.54 1.26
C LEU A 232 11.40 -10.48 0.40
N ILE A 233 11.94 -10.11 -0.77
CA ILE A 233 11.30 -9.18 -1.70
C ILE A 233 9.96 -9.73 -2.21
N GLU A 234 9.91 -10.98 -2.67
CA GLU A 234 8.67 -11.60 -3.18
C GLU A 234 7.56 -11.54 -2.14
N LYS A 235 7.90 -11.96 -0.92
CA LYS A 235 7.05 -11.92 0.27
C LYS A 235 6.53 -10.52 0.61
N MET A 236 7.41 -9.52 0.63
CA MET A 236 7.02 -8.14 0.89
C MET A 236 6.15 -7.55 -0.22
N VAL A 237 6.40 -7.88 -1.48
CA VAL A 237 5.56 -7.40 -2.59
C VAL A 237 4.15 -7.98 -2.49
N TYR A 238 4.01 -9.25 -2.11
CA TYR A 238 2.70 -9.87 -1.88
C TYR A 238 1.91 -9.14 -0.78
N PHE A 239 2.53 -8.84 0.37
CA PHE A 239 1.83 -8.11 1.44
C PHE A 239 1.63 -6.63 1.16
N SER A 240 2.55 -5.99 0.44
CA SER A 240 2.34 -4.63 -0.05
C SER A 240 1.09 -4.54 -0.92
N ALA A 241 0.80 -5.55 -1.75
CA ALA A 241 -0.45 -5.61 -2.53
C ALA A 241 -1.71 -5.77 -1.64
N LYS A 242 -1.62 -6.54 -0.57
CA LYS A 242 -2.71 -6.70 0.42
C LYS A 242 -2.94 -5.41 1.23
N LEU A 243 -1.88 -4.75 1.67
CA LEU A 243 -1.93 -3.44 2.33
C LEU A 243 -2.50 -2.39 1.39
N HIS A 244 -2.09 -2.39 0.12
CA HIS A 244 -2.66 -1.52 -0.91
C HIS A 244 -4.17 -1.71 -1.05
N GLN A 245 -4.63 -2.97 -1.11
CA GLN A 245 -6.06 -3.29 -1.12
C GLN A 245 -6.79 -2.67 0.09
N TYR A 246 -6.20 -2.74 1.29
CA TYR A 246 -6.76 -2.12 2.49
C TYR A 246 -6.74 -0.59 2.43
N SER A 247 -5.62 0.02 2.04
CA SER A 247 -5.49 1.47 1.85
C SER A 247 -6.58 2.00 0.92
N VAL A 248 -6.73 1.38 -0.25
CA VAL A 248 -7.76 1.71 -1.24
C VAL A 248 -9.16 1.56 -0.60
N ARG A 249 -9.46 0.41 0.00
CA ARG A 249 -10.76 0.13 0.61
C ARG A 249 -11.13 1.15 1.69
N PHE A 250 -10.25 1.40 2.64
CA PHE A 250 -10.52 2.29 3.75
C PHE A 250 -10.59 3.75 3.31
N TYR A 251 -9.84 4.15 2.27
CA TYR A 251 -9.99 5.46 1.65
C TYR A 251 -11.41 5.70 1.11
N TYR A 252 -12.01 4.73 0.40
CA TYR A 252 -13.40 4.88 -0.05
C TYR A 252 -14.39 4.85 1.11
N LEU A 253 -14.19 3.97 2.09
CA LEU A 253 -15.09 3.89 3.24
C LEU A 253 -15.02 5.16 4.09
N GLU A 254 -13.85 5.80 4.21
CA GLU A 254 -13.69 7.13 4.81
C GLU A 254 -14.50 8.18 4.05
N PHE A 255 -14.37 8.22 2.71
CA PHE A 255 -15.17 9.12 1.88
C PHE A 255 -16.67 8.93 2.09
N VAL A 256 -17.15 7.67 2.06
CA VAL A 256 -18.56 7.32 2.27
C VAL A 256 -19.05 7.80 3.64
N GLN A 257 -18.29 7.49 4.69
CA GLN A 257 -18.65 7.83 6.06
C GLN A 257 -18.66 9.35 6.27
N ASN A 258 -17.69 10.08 5.70
CA ASN A 258 -17.64 11.54 5.74
C ASN A 258 -18.86 12.18 5.05
N GLU A 259 -19.25 11.69 3.87
CA GLU A 259 -20.43 12.18 3.16
C GLU A 259 -21.72 11.91 3.95
N PHE A 260 -21.83 10.72 4.54
CA PHE A 260 -22.95 10.39 5.42
C PHE A 260 -23.03 11.32 6.63
N GLU A 261 -21.92 11.54 7.32
CA GLU A 261 -21.87 12.43 8.49
C GLU A 261 -22.19 13.89 8.15
N LYS A 262 -21.71 14.40 7.00
CA LYS A 262 -22.04 15.77 6.54
C LYS A 262 -23.54 15.95 6.39
N ILE A 263 -24.22 14.98 5.80
CA ILE A 263 -25.68 15.02 5.63
C ILE A 263 -26.36 14.98 7.00
N GLN A 264 -25.91 14.11 7.91
CA GLN A 264 -26.45 14.05 9.27
C GLN A 264 -26.32 15.39 10.01
N ARG A 265 -25.12 15.99 10.02
CA ARG A 265 -24.86 17.28 10.68
C ARG A 265 -25.75 18.39 10.12
N THR A 266 -25.89 18.45 8.79
CA THR A 266 -26.75 19.43 8.11
C THR A 266 -28.22 19.28 8.52
N LYS A 267 -28.70 18.04 8.70
CA LYS A 267 -30.08 17.77 9.12
C LYS A 267 -30.34 18.09 10.58
N ILE A 268 -29.39 17.78 11.46
CA ILE A 268 -29.48 18.16 12.89
C ILE A 268 -29.59 19.67 13.03
N GLN A 269 -28.74 20.43 12.32
CA GLN A 269 -28.79 21.90 12.31
C GLN A 269 -30.12 22.46 11.79
N LYS A 270 -30.72 21.79 10.78
CA LYS A 270 -31.99 22.21 10.17
C LYS A 270 -33.23 21.58 10.82
N LYS A 271 -33.09 20.80 11.90
CA LYS A 271 -34.17 19.99 12.52
C LYS A 271 -34.99 19.18 11.51
N LYS A 272 -34.35 18.67 10.45
CA LYS A 272 -35.02 17.87 9.39
C LYS A 272 -34.89 16.38 9.66
N ILE A 273 -35.96 15.63 9.40
CA ILE A 273 -35.98 14.16 9.50
C ILE A 273 -35.09 13.56 8.39
N LYS A 274 -34.39 12.46 8.70
CA LYS A 274 -33.64 11.66 7.71
C LYS A 274 -34.61 11.14 6.64
N THR A 275 -34.27 11.32 5.37
CA THR A 275 -35.10 10.85 4.25
C THR A 275 -34.38 9.70 3.54
N LYS A 276 -35.13 8.83 2.87
CA LYS A 276 -34.55 7.76 2.04
C LYS A 276 -33.60 8.33 0.96
N ASP A 277 -33.86 9.55 0.51
CA ASP A 277 -33.04 10.24 -0.49
C ASP A 277 -31.61 10.47 0.00
N ASP A 278 -31.38 10.80 1.28
CA ASP A 278 -30.04 11.04 1.81
C ASP A 278 -29.10 9.83 1.63
N TYR A 279 -29.61 8.64 1.95
CA TYR A 279 -28.88 7.39 1.79
C TYR A 279 -28.65 7.07 0.32
N PHE A 280 -29.61 7.41 -0.54
CA PHE A 280 -29.48 7.27 -1.98
C PHE A 280 -28.38 8.19 -2.54
N TRP A 281 -28.22 9.42 -2.04
CA TRP A 281 -27.12 10.31 -2.43
C TRP A 281 -25.77 9.68 -2.11
N VAL A 282 -25.53 9.35 -0.83
CA VAL A 282 -24.27 8.74 -0.38
C VAL A 282 -23.97 7.48 -1.18
N ARG A 283 -24.96 6.61 -1.35
CA ARG A 283 -24.82 5.42 -2.19
C ARG A 283 -24.36 5.79 -3.59
N SER A 284 -25.14 6.61 -4.31
CA SER A 284 -24.88 6.93 -5.71
C SER A 284 -23.48 7.52 -5.91
N ILE A 285 -23.06 8.45 -5.05
CA ILE A 285 -21.74 9.09 -5.20
C ILE A 285 -20.60 8.13 -4.91
N SER A 286 -20.75 7.28 -3.90
CA SER A 286 -19.71 6.33 -3.52
C SER A 286 -19.58 5.19 -4.52
N LEU A 287 -20.69 4.73 -5.11
CA LEU A 287 -20.64 3.73 -6.18
C LEU A 287 -19.96 4.29 -7.43
N GLU A 288 -20.29 5.53 -7.84
CA GLU A 288 -19.66 6.16 -9.00
C GLU A 288 -18.14 6.36 -8.79
N SER A 289 -17.74 6.76 -7.59
CA SER A 289 -16.34 6.89 -7.17
C SER A 289 -15.58 5.57 -7.26
N ALA A 290 -16.12 4.48 -6.70
CA ALA A 290 -15.49 3.16 -6.76
C ALA A 290 -15.36 2.65 -8.21
N ILE A 291 -16.40 2.79 -9.03
CA ILE A 291 -16.40 2.33 -10.43
C ILE A 291 -15.42 3.13 -11.29
N LYS A 292 -15.33 4.45 -11.10
CA LYS A 292 -14.32 5.28 -11.79
C LYS A 292 -12.89 4.82 -11.52
N SER A 293 -12.66 4.33 -10.31
CA SER A 293 -11.34 3.88 -9.87
C SER A 293 -11.00 2.49 -10.42
N ILE A 294 -12.00 1.62 -10.56
CA ILE A 294 -11.86 0.38 -11.33
C ILE A 294 -11.60 0.69 -12.81
N LYS A 295 -12.30 1.69 -13.37
CA LYS A 295 -12.12 2.13 -14.76
C LYS A 295 -10.71 2.65 -15.02
N GLU A 296 -10.17 3.50 -14.15
CA GLU A 296 -8.79 3.98 -14.27
C GLU A 296 -7.79 2.83 -14.29
N ARG A 297 -7.93 1.88 -13.37
CA ARG A 297 -7.08 0.67 -13.33
C ARG A 297 -7.20 -0.18 -14.59
N ALA A 298 -8.42 -0.35 -15.11
CA ALA A 298 -8.64 -1.04 -16.39
C ALA A 298 -7.96 -0.31 -17.55
N PHE A 299 -8.08 1.01 -17.61
CA PHE A 299 -7.42 1.82 -18.62
C PHE A 299 -5.89 1.64 -18.59
N HIS A 300 -5.28 1.67 -17.40
CA HIS A 300 -3.87 1.36 -17.27
C HIS A 300 -3.59 -0.06 -17.77
N MET A 301 -4.29 -1.08 -17.28
CA MET A 301 -4.05 -2.49 -17.63
C MET A 301 -4.13 -2.79 -19.14
N GLN A 302 -4.80 -1.97 -19.95
CA GLN A 302 -4.80 -2.10 -21.41
C GLN A 302 -3.44 -1.87 -22.08
N SER A 303 -2.53 -1.10 -21.47
CA SER A 303 -1.23 -0.75 -22.06
C SER A 303 -0.24 -1.93 -22.17
N GLY A 304 -0.56 -3.08 -21.56
CA GLY A 304 0.05 -4.37 -21.89
C GLY A 304 1.39 -4.73 -21.23
N VAL A 305 2.01 -3.87 -20.41
CA VAL A 305 3.30 -4.18 -19.75
C VAL A 305 3.14 -4.25 -18.24
N TYR A 306 2.92 -5.46 -17.72
CA TYR A 306 2.68 -5.70 -16.29
C TYR A 306 3.37 -6.96 -15.80
N HIS A 307 3.98 -6.88 -14.61
CA HIS A 307 4.49 -8.06 -13.91
C HIS A 307 3.32 -8.88 -13.35
N PRO A 308 3.49 -10.21 -13.13
CA PRO A 308 2.46 -11.05 -12.52
C PRO A 308 1.90 -10.51 -11.19
N LEU A 309 2.76 -9.90 -10.37
CA LEU A 309 2.37 -9.28 -9.10
C LEU A 309 1.45 -8.06 -9.29
N ASP A 310 1.65 -7.28 -10.35
CA ASP A 310 0.76 -6.15 -10.68
C ASP A 310 -0.65 -6.67 -11.02
N ARG A 311 -0.74 -7.80 -11.74
CA ARG A 311 -2.01 -8.44 -12.10
C ARG A 311 -2.78 -8.87 -10.86
N GLN A 312 -2.10 -9.50 -9.91
CA GLN A 312 -2.69 -9.94 -8.65
C GLN A 312 -3.15 -8.74 -7.81
N ASN A 313 -2.33 -7.70 -7.69
CA ASN A 313 -2.68 -6.46 -6.99
C ASN A 313 -3.95 -5.81 -7.61
N GLN A 314 -4.02 -5.73 -8.94
CA GLN A 314 -5.21 -5.20 -9.61
C GLN A 314 -6.44 -6.04 -9.33
N GLN A 315 -6.33 -7.36 -9.42
CA GLN A 315 -7.45 -8.27 -9.16
C GLN A 315 -7.95 -8.15 -7.71
N MET A 316 -7.05 -8.11 -6.73
CA MET A 316 -7.38 -7.93 -5.31
C MET A 316 -8.09 -6.59 -5.09
N THR A 317 -7.56 -5.52 -5.67
CA THR A 317 -8.14 -4.18 -5.51
C THR A 317 -9.54 -4.09 -6.15
N VAL A 318 -9.70 -4.57 -7.37
CA VAL A 318 -11.02 -4.57 -8.06
C VAL A 318 -12.04 -5.42 -7.32
N SER A 319 -11.66 -6.61 -6.87
CA SER A 319 -12.54 -7.46 -6.05
C SER A 319 -12.95 -6.76 -4.75
N SER A 320 -12.00 -6.09 -4.09
CA SER A 320 -12.25 -5.31 -2.87
C SER A 320 -13.26 -4.18 -3.11
N LEU A 321 -13.08 -3.41 -4.18
CA LEU A 321 -13.96 -2.29 -4.52
C LEU A 321 -15.37 -2.76 -4.87
N ILE A 322 -15.51 -3.89 -5.57
CA ILE A 322 -16.82 -4.47 -5.88
C ILE A 322 -17.53 -4.94 -4.60
N ARG A 323 -16.79 -5.53 -3.65
CA ARG A 323 -17.34 -5.85 -2.31
C ARG A 323 -17.73 -4.59 -1.53
N VAL A 324 -16.96 -3.50 -1.63
CA VAL A 324 -17.30 -2.21 -1.02
C VAL A 324 -18.59 -1.65 -1.60
N ILE A 325 -18.79 -1.74 -2.92
CA ILE A 325 -20.02 -1.35 -3.61
C ILE A 325 -21.24 -2.09 -3.02
N ASP A 326 -21.16 -3.41 -2.87
CA ASP A 326 -22.23 -4.22 -2.28
C ASP A 326 -22.49 -3.87 -0.80
N GLN A 327 -21.42 -3.66 -0.02
CA GLN A 327 -21.52 -3.27 1.39
C GLN A 327 -22.23 -1.92 1.55
N ILE A 328 -21.83 -0.91 0.77
CA ILE A 328 -22.44 0.43 0.81
C ILE A 328 -23.90 0.36 0.35
N SER A 329 -24.19 -0.36 -0.74
CA SER A 329 -25.55 -0.50 -1.24
C SER A 329 -26.47 -1.12 -0.19
N SER A 330 -26.02 -2.20 0.45
CA SER A 330 -26.79 -2.88 1.49
C SER A 330 -27.04 -1.98 2.70
N ALA A 331 -26.02 -1.25 3.16
CA ALA A 331 -26.13 -0.35 4.32
C ALA A 331 -26.99 0.88 4.04
N ALA A 332 -26.99 1.38 2.80
CA ALA A 332 -27.76 2.55 2.38
C ALA A 332 -29.19 2.21 1.90
N GLY A 333 -29.71 1.03 2.24
CA GLY A 333 -31.07 0.61 1.85
C GLY A 333 -31.26 0.37 0.35
N GLY A 334 -30.18 0.08 -0.37
CA GLY A 334 -30.19 -0.35 -1.77
C GLY A 334 -30.47 -1.84 -1.96
N GLY A 335 -30.62 -2.23 -3.23
CA GLY A 335 -30.86 -3.62 -3.60
C GLY A 335 -29.64 -4.51 -3.35
N LYS A 336 -29.88 -5.76 -2.93
CA LYS A 336 -28.86 -6.80 -2.71
C LYS A 336 -28.11 -7.20 -3.99
N ASP A 337 -28.63 -6.87 -5.16
CA ASP A 337 -28.08 -7.23 -6.47
C ASP A 337 -27.52 -6.02 -7.24
N VAL A 338 -27.03 -4.99 -6.56
CA VAL A 338 -26.51 -3.78 -7.22
C VAL A 338 -25.35 -4.10 -8.17
N CYS A 339 -24.44 -5.00 -7.78
CA CYS A 339 -23.32 -5.41 -8.62
C CYS A 339 -23.77 -6.19 -9.86
N LYS A 340 -24.82 -7.02 -9.76
CA LYS A 340 -25.40 -7.70 -10.93
C LYS A 340 -26.09 -6.71 -11.86
N ARG A 341 -26.88 -5.79 -11.31
CA ARG A 341 -27.55 -4.72 -12.06
C ARG A 341 -26.57 -3.84 -12.83
N LEU A 342 -25.42 -3.53 -12.22
CA LEU A 342 -24.34 -2.76 -12.84
C LEU A 342 -23.37 -3.63 -13.66
N LYS A 343 -23.66 -4.93 -13.83
CA LYS A 343 -22.83 -5.92 -14.54
C LYS A 343 -21.38 -6.03 -14.02
N LEU A 344 -21.17 -5.66 -12.76
CA LEU A 344 -19.91 -5.85 -12.03
C LEU A 344 -19.77 -7.27 -11.48
N ALA A 345 -20.88 -8.01 -11.39
CA ALA A 345 -20.92 -9.44 -11.13
C ALA A 345 -21.88 -10.12 -12.11
N ASN A 346 -21.60 -11.37 -12.48
CA ASN A 346 -22.52 -12.19 -13.26
C ASN A 346 -23.58 -12.85 -12.36
N ASP A 347 -24.54 -13.54 -12.97
CA ASP A 347 -25.66 -14.17 -12.25
C ASP A 347 -25.22 -15.25 -11.25
N PHE A 348 -24.05 -15.86 -11.49
CA PHE A 348 -23.44 -16.89 -10.65
C PHE A 348 -22.52 -16.32 -9.55
N GLY A 349 -22.40 -14.99 -9.44
CA GLY A 349 -21.55 -14.31 -8.44
C GLY A 349 -20.08 -14.14 -8.85
N GLY A 350 -19.72 -14.49 -10.09
CA GLY A 350 -18.40 -14.20 -10.66
C GLY A 350 -18.21 -12.69 -10.85
N ILE A 351 -17.18 -12.14 -10.24
CA ILE A 351 -16.90 -10.70 -10.22
C ILE A 351 -16.12 -10.29 -11.47
N LEU A 352 -16.37 -9.07 -11.97
CA LEU A 352 -15.60 -8.43 -13.03
C LEU A 352 -14.10 -8.44 -12.69
N THR A 353 -13.28 -8.92 -13.63
CA THR A 353 -11.83 -9.02 -13.45
C THR A 353 -11.10 -8.02 -14.33
N VAL A 354 -10.06 -7.40 -13.77
CA VAL A 354 -9.13 -6.53 -14.49
C VAL A 354 -7.72 -6.97 -14.13
N SER A 355 -7.26 -8.07 -14.72
CA SER A 355 -5.95 -8.67 -14.41
C SER A 355 -5.05 -8.81 -15.64
N THR A 356 -5.59 -8.60 -16.83
CA THR A 356 -4.89 -8.69 -18.11
C THR A 356 -5.40 -7.62 -19.06
N ALA A 357 -4.62 -7.28 -20.10
CA ALA A 357 -5.07 -6.34 -21.12
C ALA A 357 -6.38 -6.77 -21.79
N ASN A 358 -6.59 -8.08 -21.99
CA ASN A 358 -7.82 -8.62 -22.56
C ASN A 358 -9.02 -8.41 -21.63
N THR A 359 -8.89 -8.83 -20.36
CA THR A 359 -9.98 -8.66 -19.37
C THR A 359 -10.28 -7.19 -19.09
N ALA A 360 -9.26 -6.33 -19.06
CA ALA A 360 -9.42 -4.89 -18.93
C ALA A 360 -10.18 -4.27 -20.12
N SER A 361 -9.87 -4.70 -21.35
CA SER A 361 -10.55 -4.23 -22.56
C SER A 361 -12.02 -4.62 -22.60
N HIS A 362 -12.34 -5.83 -22.15
CA HIS A 362 -13.74 -6.26 -21.99
C HIS A 362 -14.46 -5.54 -20.84
N ALA A 363 -13.74 -5.16 -19.78
CA ALA A 363 -14.31 -4.50 -18.61
C ALA A 363 -14.66 -3.03 -18.85
N LEU A 364 -13.89 -2.30 -19.67
CA LEU A 364 -14.08 -0.86 -19.84
C LEU A 364 -15.49 -0.45 -20.30
N PRO A 365 -16.09 -1.03 -21.36
CA PRO A 365 -17.45 -0.69 -21.77
C PRO A 365 -18.47 -0.92 -20.66
N VAL A 366 -18.31 -2.01 -19.90
CA VAL A 366 -19.19 -2.35 -18.76
C VAL A 366 -19.11 -1.28 -17.67
N LEU A 367 -17.91 -0.82 -17.34
CA LEU A 367 -17.68 0.21 -16.34
C LEU A 367 -18.24 1.56 -16.77
N GLU A 368 -18.14 1.91 -18.05
CA GLU A 368 -18.72 3.14 -18.61
C GLU A 368 -20.25 3.13 -18.54
N ASP A 369 -20.88 2.02 -18.90
CA ASP A 369 -22.33 1.85 -18.81
C ASP A 369 -22.84 1.89 -17.37
N ALA A 370 -22.08 1.31 -16.42
CA ALA A 370 -22.39 1.38 -15.00
C ALA A 370 -22.34 2.82 -14.47
N ILE A 371 -21.30 3.59 -14.84
CA ILE A 371 -21.20 5.03 -14.50
C ILE A 371 -22.38 5.81 -15.09
N ARG A 372 -22.70 5.60 -16.38
CA ARG A 372 -23.83 6.27 -17.04
C ARG A 372 -25.15 5.96 -16.34
N THR A 373 -25.36 4.71 -15.92
CA THR A 373 -26.55 4.28 -15.18
C THR A 373 -26.67 5.03 -13.85
N LEU A 374 -25.59 5.07 -13.06
CA LEU A 374 -25.57 5.78 -11.77
C LEU A 374 -25.77 7.30 -11.94
N GLN A 375 -25.22 7.90 -13.00
CA GLN A 375 -25.41 9.32 -13.28
C GLN A 375 -26.85 9.65 -13.65
N LYS A 376 -27.51 8.81 -14.45
CA LYS A 376 -28.94 8.95 -14.78
C LYS A 376 -29.80 8.82 -13.53
N GLU A 377 -29.50 7.83 -12.70
CA GLU A 377 -30.16 7.63 -11.39
C GLU A 377 -29.99 8.86 -10.50
N ARG A 378 -28.77 9.35 -10.31
CA ARG A 378 -28.51 10.54 -9.50
C ARG A 378 -29.31 11.75 -9.97
N LYS A 379 -29.32 12.05 -11.28
CA LYS A 379 -30.07 13.18 -11.86
C LYS A 379 -31.58 13.08 -11.64
N LEU A 380 -32.12 11.86 -11.52
CA LEU A 380 -33.55 11.66 -11.27
C LEU A 380 -33.94 12.08 -9.83
N TYR A 381 -33.09 11.79 -8.85
CA TYR A 381 -33.37 12.07 -7.43
C TYR A 381 -32.78 13.42 -6.97
N PHE A 382 -31.77 13.93 -7.66
CA PHE A 382 -31.07 15.19 -7.37
C PHE A 382 -30.78 15.96 -8.67
N PRO A 383 -31.80 16.62 -9.24
CA PRO A 383 -31.69 17.39 -10.48
C PRO A 383 -30.77 18.60 -10.37
#